data_AF-A0A410PJB4-F1
#
_entry.id   AF-A0A410PJB4-F1
#
_cell.length_a   1.000
_cell.length_b   1.000
_cell.length_c   1.000
_cell.angle_alpha   90.00
_cell.angle_beta   90.00
_cell.angle_gamma   90.00
#
_symmetry.space_group_name_H-M   'P 1'
#
loop_
_entity.id
_entity.type
_entity.pdbx_description
1 polymer ?
#
loop_
_entity_poly.entity_id
_entity_poly.type
_entity_poly.pdbx_seq_one_letter_code
_entity_poly.pdbx_strand_id
1 'polypeptide(L)'
;MENKKCTDINILSYFASLRHDSERKCPYCGCTHTVLYGKYNGKQRYICKSCKKTFNDFTNTPIARTHFPDKWESFIRCTLKGLSLKAAAKEIGVSYVTLFYWRHKLLSALKMVKQNKMQGKFELYNFI
;
A
#
# COMPACT_ATOMS: atom_id res chain seq x y z
N MET A 1 23.43 4.49 17.78
CA MET A 1 22.22 3.81 17.28
C MET A 1 21.82 4.49 15.99
N GLU A 2 22.17 3.89 14.86
CA GLU A 2 22.01 4.52 13.55
C GLU A 2 20.53 4.70 13.22
N ASN A 3 20.12 5.96 13.06
CA ASN A 3 18.87 6.35 12.43
C ASN A 3 18.86 5.74 11.03
N LYS A 4 18.18 4.61 10.86
CA LYS A 4 17.76 4.13 9.54
C LYS A 4 16.84 5.20 8.98
N LYS A 5 17.40 6.16 8.26
CA LYS A 5 16.63 7.01 7.34
C LYS A 5 15.82 6.02 6.51
N CYS A 6 14.49 6.19 6.50
CA CYS A 6 13.65 5.51 5.52
C CYS A 6 14.06 6.05 4.15
N THR A 7 15.13 5.46 3.61
CA THR A 7 15.69 5.71 2.27
C THR A 7 14.55 5.60 1.28
N ASP A 8 14.55 6.46 0.28
CA ASP A 8 13.46 6.70 -0.66
C ASP A 8 13.00 5.41 -1.36
N ILE A 9 12.08 4.70 -0.70
CA ILE A 9 11.38 3.56 -1.29
C ILE A 9 10.31 4.18 -2.18
N ASN A 10 10.60 4.21 -3.48
CA ASN A 10 9.56 4.43 -4.48
C ASN A 10 8.55 3.28 -4.36
N ILE A 11 7.43 3.56 -3.70
CA ILE A 11 6.43 2.54 -3.37
C ILE A 11 5.81 1.92 -4.62
N LEU A 12 5.80 2.64 -5.75
CA LEU A 12 5.29 2.15 -7.02
C LEU A 12 6.22 1.08 -7.61
N SER A 13 7.52 1.34 -7.65
CA SER A 13 8.49 0.37 -8.15
C SER A 13 8.57 -0.85 -7.23
N TYR A 14 8.48 -0.64 -5.92
CA TYR A 14 8.40 -1.73 -4.94
C TYR A 14 7.23 -2.67 -5.24
N PHE A 15 5.99 -2.16 -5.28
CA PHE A 15 4.83 -3.02 -5.54
C PHE A 15 4.83 -3.63 -6.95
N ALA A 16 5.36 -2.91 -7.95
CA ALA A 16 5.52 -3.48 -9.29
C ALA A 16 6.49 -4.66 -9.28
N SER A 17 7.64 -4.52 -8.60
CA SER A 17 8.65 -5.58 -8.51
C SER A 17 8.15 -6.84 -7.81
N LEU A 18 7.29 -6.72 -6.79
CA LEU A 18 6.69 -7.86 -6.09
C LEU A 18 5.83 -8.76 -6.99
N ARG A 19 5.39 -8.23 -8.14
CA ARG A 19 4.53 -8.94 -9.10
C ARG A 19 5.27 -9.42 -10.34
N HIS A 20 6.52 -9.02 -10.53
CA HIS A 20 7.40 -9.59 -11.55
C HIS A 20 7.86 -11.00 -11.12
N ASP A 21 6.89 -11.88 -10.85
CA ASP A 21 7.10 -13.32 -10.74
C ASP A 21 6.88 -13.93 -12.12
N SER A 22 7.81 -14.80 -12.54
CA SER A 22 7.83 -15.44 -13.86
C SER A 22 6.52 -16.14 -14.21
N GLU A 23 5.78 -16.63 -13.21
CA GLU A 23 4.54 -17.39 -13.38
C GLU A 23 3.26 -16.54 -13.44
N ARG A 24 3.34 -15.23 -13.15
CA ARG A 24 2.19 -14.28 -13.19
C ARG A 24 0.90 -14.85 -12.58
N LYS A 25 0.98 -15.38 -11.35
CA LYS A 25 -0.18 -15.99 -10.68
C LYS A 25 -1.33 -15.01 -10.48
N CYS A 26 -2.54 -15.49 -10.71
CA CYS A 26 -3.77 -14.73 -10.49
C CYS A 26 -3.95 -14.47 -8.99
N PRO A 27 -4.09 -13.19 -8.56
CA PRO A 27 -4.22 -12.85 -7.15
C PRO A 27 -5.58 -13.22 -6.54
N TYR A 28 -6.52 -13.74 -7.35
CA TYR A 28 -7.86 -14.12 -6.90
C TYR A 28 -8.06 -15.63 -6.75
N CYS A 29 -7.42 -16.44 -7.61
CA CYS A 29 -7.61 -17.89 -7.61
C CYS A 29 -6.31 -18.70 -7.66
N GLY A 30 -5.13 -18.04 -7.69
CA GLY A 30 -3.84 -18.72 -7.74
C GLY A 30 -3.46 -19.33 -9.10
N CYS A 31 -4.36 -19.31 -10.09
CA CYS A 31 -4.11 -19.81 -11.46
C CYS A 31 -2.85 -19.18 -12.08
N THR A 32 -2.08 -19.92 -12.88
CA THR A 32 -1.01 -19.35 -13.73
C THR A 32 -1.48 -19.03 -15.16
N HIS A 33 -2.73 -19.37 -15.50
CA HIS A 33 -3.35 -19.08 -16.79
C HIS A 33 -3.73 -17.59 -16.90
N THR A 34 -2.73 -16.71 -16.91
CA THR A 34 -2.91 -15.26 -17.01
C THR A 34 -2.26 -14.72 -18.29
N VAL A 35 -2.94 -13.75 -18.92
CA VAL A 35 -2.45 -13.12 -20.15
C VAL A 35 -2.52 -11.60 -20.05
N LEU A 36 -1.74 -10.91 -20.88
CA LEU A 36 -1.79 -9.45 -21.01
C LEU A 36 -3.17 -9.01 -21.51
N TYR A 37 -3.68 -7.92 -20.97
CA TYR A 37 -5.01 -7.37 -21.27
C TYR A 37 -4.96 -5.85 -21.48
N GLY A 38 -4.02 -5.41 -22.32
CA GLY A 38 -3.77 -4.00 -22.62
C GLY A 38 -3.23 -3.20 -21.43
N LYS A 39 -3.25 -1.88 -21.56
CA LYS A 39 -2.81 -0.94 -20.54
C LYS A 39 -3.94 0.03 -20.18
N TYR A 40 -3.95 0.51 -18.94
CA TYR A 40 -4.84 1.59 -18.49
C TYR A 40 -4.05 2.59 -17.67
N ASN A 41 -4.12 3.87 -18.03
CA ASN A 41 -3.33 4.96 -17.43
C ASN A 41 -1.85 4.58 -17.28
N GLY A 42 -1.25 4.04 -18.35
CA GLY A 42 0.16 3.61 -18.40
C GLY A 42 0.48 2.30 -17.68
N LYS A 43 -0.47 1.71 -16.94
CA LYS A 43 -0.26 0.50 -16.14
C LYS A 43 -0.67 -0.74 -16.91
N GLN A 44 0.13 -1.79 -16.84
CA GLN A 44 -0.20 -3.09 -17.45
C GLN A 44 -1.42 -3.71 -16.75
N ARG A 45 -2.34 -4.25 -17.55
CA ARG A 45 -3.46 -5.08 -17.06
C ARG A 45 -3.27 -6.51 -17.50
N TYR A 46 -3.80 -7.42 -16.69
CA TYR A 46 -3.80 -8.85 -16.93
C TYR A 46 -5.22 -9.40 -16.74
N ILE A 47 -5.51 -10.54 -17.35
CA ILE A 47 -6.75 -11.30 -17.16
C ILE A 47 -6.41 -12.77 -16.88
N CYS A 48 -6.96 -13.35 -15.80
CA CYS A 48 -6.89 -14.82 -15.59
C CYS A 48 -7.96 -15.47 -16.46
N LYS A 49 -7.56 -16.44 -17.29
CA LYS A 49 -8.48 -17.19 -18.15
C LYS A 49 -9.33 -18.19 -17.37
N SER A 50 -8.88 -18.62 -16.18
CA SER A 50 -9.66 -19.52 -15.31
C SER A 50 -10.82 -18.80 -14.63
N CYS A 51 -10.57 -17.71 -13.89
CA CYS A 51 -11.62 -17.00 -13.14
C CYS A 51 -12.19 -15.76 -13.84
N LYS A 52 -11.68 -15.43 -15.03
CA LYS A 52 -12.11 -14.30 -15.89
C LYS A 52 -11.96 -12.91 -15.25
N LYS A 53 -11.33 -12.78 -14.08
CA LYS A 53 -11.08 -11.49 -13.41
C LYS A 53 -9.85 -10.80 -13.98
N THR A 54 -9.88 -9.47 -14.05
CA THR A 54 -8.74 -8.63 -14.43
C THR A 54 -8.00 -8.11 -13.20
N PHE A 55 -6.69 -7.96 -13.31
CA PHE A 55 -5.81 -7.42 -12.27
C PHE A 55 -4.66 -6.63 -12.90
N ASN A 56 -3.86 -5.97 -12.07
CA ASN A 56 -2.66 -5.21 -12.44
C ASN A 56 -1.59 -5.36 -11.35
N ASP A 57 -0.43 -4.77 -11.54
CA ASP A 57 0.71 -4.86 -10.60
C ASP A 57 0.40 -4.35 -9.18
N PHE A 58 -0.64 -3.52 -9.02
CA PHE A 58 -1.04 -2.96 -7.73
C PHE A 58 -2.26 -3.64 -7.08
N THR A 59 -2.85 -4.66 -7.70
CA THR A 59 -3.97 -5.42 -7.13
C THR A 59 -3.62 -6.06 -5.78
N ASN A 60 -4.54 -6.01 -4.81
CA ASN A 60 -4.29 -6.45 -3.41
C ASN A 60 -3.18 -5.68 -2.67
N THR A 61 -2.83 -4.47 -3.13
CA THR A 61 -1.92 -3.57 -2.40
C THR A 61 -2.73 -2.40 -1.80
N PRO A 62 -2.21 -1.70 -0.77
CA PRO A 62 -2.86 -0.52 -0.22
C PRO A 62 -3.10 0.60 -1.24
N ILE A 63 -2.23 0.68 -2.25
CA ILE A 63 -2.28 1.72 -3.29
C ILE A 63 -3.21 1.34 -4.46
N ALA A 64 -3.82 0.16 -4.43
CA ALA A 64 -4.77 -0.29 -5.44
C ALA A 64 -5.93 0.70 -5.61
N ARG A 65 -6.32 0.96 -6.86
CA ARG A 65 -7.47 1.81 -7.22
C ARG A 65 -7.42 3.19 -6.54
N THR A 66 -6.24 3.80 -6.51
CA THR A 66 -6.06 5.18 -6.06
C THR A 66 -5.72 6.06 -7.25
N HIS A 67 -6.29 7.27 -7.26
CA HIS A 67 -6.07 8.28 -8.30
C HIS A 67 -4.64 8.86 -8.29
N PHE A 68 -4.07 9.12 -7.11
CA PHE A 68 -2.73 9.69 -6.91
C PHE A 68 -1.78 8.68 -6.24
N PRO A 69 -1.37 7.62 -6.95
CA PRO A 69 -0.52 6.57 -6.38
C PRO A 69 0.88 7.08 -6.03
N ASP A 70 1.39 8.07 -6.76
CA ASP A 70 2.65 8.78 -6.57
C ASP A 70 2.74 9.52 -5.22
N LYS A 71 1.61 10.01 -4.71
CA LYS A 71 1.54 10.77 -3.45
C LYS A 71 1.46 9.88 -2.20
N TRP A 72 1.37 8.55 -2.35
CA TRP A 72 1.28 7.63 -1.21
C TRP A 72 2.51 7.63 -0.32
N GLU A 73 3.68 7.82 -0.92
CA GLU A 73 4.93 7.88 -0.18
C GLU A 73 4.93 9.07 0.78
N SER A 74 4.58 10.26 0.30
CA SER A 74 4.41 11.46 1.13
C SER A 74 3.35 11.25 2.22
N PHE A 75 2.24 10.59 1.90
CA PHE A 75 1.21 10.25 2.87
C PHE A 75 1.70 9.33 3.99
N ILE A 76 2.47 8.28 3.64
CA ILE A 76 3.07 7.37 4.62
C ILE A 76 4.08 8.13 5.49
N ARG A 77 4.93 8.96 4.90
CA ARG A 77 5.88 9.82 5.64
C ARG A 77 5.14 10.74 6.62
N CYS A 78 4.07 11.42 6.19
CA CYS A 78 3.24 12.25 7.08
C CYS A 78 2.63 11.43 8.22
N THR A 79 2.15 10.22 7.92
CA THR A 79 1.55 9.33 8.92
C THR A 79 2.59 8.88 9.95
N LEU A 80 3.80 8.52 9.52
CA LEU A 80 4.91 8.13 10.41
C LEU A 80 5.39 9.29 11.28
N LYS A 81 5.36 10.52 10.76
CA LYS A 81 5.62 11.75 11.52
C LYS A 81 4.49 12.13 12.49
N GLY A 82 3.39 11.39 12.52
CA GLY A 82 2.25 11.66 13.42
C GLY A 82 1.39 12.85 13.01
N LEU A 83 1.47 13.33 11.76
CA LEU A 83 0.64 14.46 11.32
C LEU A 83 -0.86 14.09 11.31
N SER A 84 -1.69 15.08 11.61
CA SER A 84 -3.14 14.97 11.41
C SER A 84 -3.46 14.87 9.91
N LEU A 85 -4.59 14.23 9.58
CA LEU A 85 -5.03 14.13 8.19
C LEU A 85 -5.25 15.50 7.54
N LYS A 86 -5.68 16.51 8.31
CA LYS A 86 -5.86 17.89 7.81
C LYS A 86 -4.51 18.53 7.47
N ALA A 87 -3.51 18.37 8.33
CA ALA A 87 -2.16 18.88 8.07
C ALA A 87 -1.52 18.18 6.86
N ALA A 88 -1.59 16.86 6.80
CA ALA A 88 -1.08 16.07 5.69
C ALA A 88 -1.78 16.41 4.36
N ALA A 89 -3.10 16.69 4.38
CA ALA A 89 -3.85 17.09 3.19
C ALA A 89 -3.34 18.41 2.60
N LYS A 90 -3.02 19.38 3.47
CA LYS A 90 -2.41 20.66 3.09
C LYS A 90 -0.99 20.46 2.54
N GLU A 91 -0.18 19.63 3.18
CA GLU A 91 1.22 19.36 2.76
C GLU A 91 1.30 18.63 1.40
N ILE A 92 0.43 17.66 1.17
CA ILE A 92 0.46 16.78 -0.03
C ILE A 92 -0.36 17.38 -1.19
N GLY A 93 -1.24 18.34 -0.91
CA GLY A 93 -2.15 18.93 -1.89
C GLY A 93 -3.18 17.92 -2.40
N VAL A 94 -3.89 17.26 -1.49
CA VAL A 94 -5.02 16.36 -1.79
C VAL A 94 -6.15 16.61 -0.79
N SER A 95 -7.38 16.21 -1.11
CA SER A 95 -8.50 16.42 -0.19
C SER A 95 -8.36 15.59 1.08
N TYR A 96 -8.84 16.12 2.21
CA TYR A 96 -8.91 15.39 3.48
C TYR A 96 -9.62 14.04 3.33
N VAL A 97 -10.74 14.00 2.59
CA VAL A 97 -11.52 12.79 2.33
C VAL A 97 -10.67 11.73 1.62
N THR A 98 -9.83 12.14 0.66
CA THR A 98 -8.89 11.23 -0.01
C THR A 98 -7.93 10.58 0.99
N LEU A 99 -7.29 11.38 1.85
CA LEU A 99 -6.37 10.85 2.86
C LEU A 99 -7.07 10.02 3.93
N PHE A 100 -8.32 10.34 4.27
CA PHE A 100 -9.13 9.53 5.17
C PHE A 100 -9.30 8.11 4.61
N TYR A 101 -9.69 7.97 3.34
CA TYR A 101 -9.77 6.66 2.68
C TYR A 101 -8.41 5.96 2.58
N TRP A 102 -7.33 6.71 2.32
CA TRP A 102 -5.98 6.11 2.29
C TRP A 102 -5.55 5.61 3.65
N ARG A 103 -5.90 6.30 4.73
CA ARG A 103 -5.64 5.85 6.10
C ARG A 103 -6.37 4.55 6.41
N HIS A 104 -7.62 4.40 5.99
CA HIS A 104 -8.32 3.13 6.12
C HIS A 104 -7.66 1.99 5.34
N LYS A 105 -7.22 2.25 4.09
CA LYS A 105 -6.47 1.26 3.30
C LYS A 105 -5.15 0.87 3.97
N LEU A 106 -4.39 1.83 4.47
CA LEU A 106 -3.13 1.61 5.18
C LEU A 106 -3.33 0.80 6.45
N LEU A 107 -4.27 1.19 7.31
CA LEU A 107 -4.57 0.49 8.56
C LEU A 107 -5.08 -0.94 8.32
N SER A 108 -5.91 -1.13 7.29
CA SER A 108 -6.38 -2.46 6.88
C SER A 108 -5.21 -3.37 6.48
N ALA A 109 -4.25 -2.85 5.71
CA ALA A 109 -3.06 -3.60 5.32
C ALA A 109 -2.14 -3.90 6.52
N LEU A 110 -1.97 -2.94 7.45
CA LEU A 110 -1.19 -3.15 8.67
C LEU A 110 -1.82 -4.21 9.59
N LYS A 111 -3.15 -4.32 9.61
CA LYS A 111 -3.86 -5.37 10.33
C LYS A 111 -3.57 -6.78 9.78
N MET A 112 -3.28 -6.89 8.50
CA MET A 112 -2.94 -8.17 7.86
C MET A 112 -1.51 -8.63 8.16
N VAL A 113 -0.62 -7.70 8.52
CA VAL A 113 0.73 -8.04 8.99
C VAL A 113 0.60 -8.67 10.37
N LYS A 114 1.16 -9.87 10.58
CA LYS A 114 1.26 -10.50 11.90
C LYS A 114 1.94 -9.51 12.84
N GLN A 115 1.16 -8.91 13.73
CA GLN A 115 1.68 -8.08 14.80
C GLN A 115 2.40 -9.02 15.75
N ASN A 116 3.69 -8.79 15.99
CA ASN A 116 4.35 -9.43 17.12
C ASN A 116 3.59 -8.98 18.36
N LYS A 117 2.94 -9.92 19.07
CA LYS A 117 2.35 -9.62 20.37
C LYS A 117 3.50 -9.06 21.21
N MET A 118 3.39 -7.80 21.62
CA MET A 118 4.36 -7.24 22.55
C MET A 118 4.26 -8.05 23.84
N GLN A 119 5.32 -8.78 24.17
CA GLN A 119 5.45 -9.54 25.41
C GLN A 119 6.50 -8.82 26.25
N GLY A 120 6.11 -8.39 27.44
CA GLY A 120 6.97 -7.64 28.36
C GLY A 120 6.18 -7.15 29.56
N LYS A 121 6.90 -6.83 30.64
CA LYS A 121 6.34 -6.05 31.75
C LYS A 121 6.34 -4.58 31.32
N PHE A 122 5.19 -3.94 31.37
CA PHE A 122 5.05 -2.51 31.09
C PHE A 122 4.91 -1.78 32.41
N GLU A 123 5.78 -0.81 32.66
CA GLU A 123 5.59 0.14 33.75
C GLU A 123 4.59 1.19 33.30
N LEU A 124 3.41 1.19 33.93
CA LEU A 124 2.43 2.25 33.77
C LEU A 124 2.81 3.37 34.74
N TYR A 125 3.41 4.43 34.23
CA TYR A 125 3.52 5.67 34.99
C TYR A 125 2.14 6.30 35.02
N ASN A 126 1.49 6.28 36.19
CA ASN A 126 0.26 7.04 36.42
C ASN A 126 0.59 8.53 36.23
N PHE A 127 0.10 9.11 35.14
CA PHE A 127 0.03 10.56 35.00
C PHE A 127 -1.10 11.03 35.92
N ILE A 128 -0.72 11.60 37.07
CA ILE A 128 -1.58 12.38 37.96
C ILE A 128 -1.96 13.68 37.24
#